data_AF-A0YSH2-F1
#
_entry.id   AF-A0YSH2-F1
#
_cell.length_a   1.000
_cell.length_b   1.000
_cell.length_c   1.000
_cell.angle_alpha   90.00
_cell.angle_beta   90.00
_cell.angle_gamma   90.00
#
_symmetry.space_group_name_H-M   'P 1'
#
loop_
_entity.id
_entity.type
_entity.pdbx_description
1 polymer ?
#
loop_
_entity_poly.entity_id
_entity_poly.type
_entity_poly.pdbx_seq_one_letter_code
_entity_poly.pdbx_strand_id
1 'polypeptide(L)'
;MAPHQRFEFGIVQILADDNWIATQLGAMYEQHSLRDYVKLTKRLLDVLPNNVVWLSNKQLQDLLSISSPTRRRDAVILKALKLLPEKRKDRDGYDLKTLVIWWEFRQLHSLTSRYFAITNICRLLEIIYDESDRQTSSSRCNEPAA
;
A
#
# COMPACT_ATOMS: atom_id res chain seq x y z
N MET A 1 -9.68 29.20 -10.96
CA MET A 1 -10.44 28.45 -9.94
C MET A 1 -10.94 27.18 -10.59
N ALA A 2 -10.37 26.02 -10.24
CA ALA A 2 -10.77 24.72 -10.77
C ALA A 2 -11.52 23.94 -9.67
N PRO A 3 -12.55 23.14 -10.02
CA PRO A 3 -13.41 22.50 -9.04
C PRO A 3 -12.66 21.38 -8.33
N HIS A 4 -12.66 21.41 -7.00
CA HIS A 4 -12.21 20.31 -6.17
C HIS A 4 -13.15 19.12 -6.40
N GLN A 5 -12.75 18.17 -7.24
CA GLN A 5 -13.38 16.86 -7.29
C GLN A 5 -13.19 16.19 -5.92
N ARG A 6 -14.27 16.11 -5.15
CA ARG A 6 -14.38 15.24 -3.98
C ARG A 6 -14.31 13.81 -4.49
N PHE A 7 -13.19 13.15 -4.26
CA PHE A 7 -13.07 11.72 -4.46
C PHE A 7 -13.73 11.05 -3.26
N GLU A 8 -14.99 10.64 -3.42
CA GLU A 8 -15.64 9.74 -2.47
C GLU A 8 -15.06 8.34 -2.67
N PHE A 9 -13.93 8.08 -2.03
CA PHE A 9 -13.47 6.71 -1.85
C PHE A 9 -14.43 6.06 -0.86
N GLY A 10 -15.26 5.15 -1.35
CA GLY A 10 -16.01 4.20 -0.53
C GLY A 10 -15.02 3.33 0.24
N ILE A 11 -14.54 3.83 1.37
CA ILE A 11 -13.68 3.12 2.29
C ILE A 11 -14.55 2.07 2.96
N VAL A 12 -14.25 0.80 2.72
CA VAL A 12 -14.68 -0.26 3.63
C VAL A 12 -14.04 0.08 4.96
N GLN A 13 -14.86 0.62 5.86
CA GLN A 13 -14.57 0.85 7.25
C GLN A 13 -14.28 -0.52 7.87
N ILE A 14 -13.01 -0.96 7.84
CA ILE A 14 -12.58 -1.98 8.80
C ILE A 14 -12.39 -1.20 10.10
N LEU A 15 -13.49 -1.18 10.86
CA LEU A 15 -13.70 -0.49 12.12
C LEU A 15 -12.48 -0.66 13.03
N ALA A 16 -11.79 0.45 13.24
CA ALA A 16 -10.72 0.58 14.23
C ALA A 16 -11.29 0.87 15.62
N ASP A 17 -12.35 0.15 16.04
CA ASP A 17 -13.00 0.37 17.34
C ASP A 17 -12.99 -0.85 18.27
N ASP A 18 -12.40 -1.98 17.87
CA ASP A 18 -12.19 -3.11 18.78
C ASP A 18 -10.73 -3.54 18.79
N ASN A 19 -9.97 -2.95 19.73
CA ASN A 19 -8.57 -3.29 20.02
C ASN A 19 -8.36 -4.80 20.28
N TRP A 20 -9.42 -5.57 20.57
CA TRP A 20 -9.38 -7.02 20.70
C TRP A 20 -9.42 -7.78 19.36
N ILE A 21 -10.21 -7.32 18.37
CA ILE A 21 -10.35 -7.99 17.06
C ILE A 21 -9.07 -7.80 16.22
N ALA A 22 -8.49 -6.60 16.22
CA ALA A 22 -7.21 -6.34 15.58
C ALA A 22 -6.07 -7.20 16.18
N THR A 23 -6.13 -7.47 17.49
CA THR A 23 -5.15 -8.32 18.18
C THR A 23 -5.32 -9.80 17.83
N GLN A 24 -6.56 -10.31 17.74
CA GLN A 24 -6.85 -11.69 17.33
C GLN A 24 -6.52 -11.92 15.85
N LEU A 25 -6.92 -11.00 14.96
CA LEU A 25 -6.54 -11.06 13.54
C LEU A 25 -5.03 -10.91 13.37
N GLY A 26 -4.38 -10.01 14.10
CA GLY A 26 -2.93 -9.84 14.07
C GLY A 26 -2.18 -11.11 14.50
N ALA A 27 -2.64 -11.80 15.55
CA ALA A 27 -2.07 -13.09 15.96
C ALA A 27 -2.34 -14.22 14.95
N MET A 28 -3.51 -14.23 14.29
CA MET A 28 -3.82 -15.17 13.21
C MET A 28 -2.99 -14.90 11.95
N TYR A 29 -2.73 -13.63 11.62
CA TYR A 29 -1.92 -13.24 10.46
C TYR A 29 -0.41 -13.33 10.72
N GLU A 30 0.04 -13.21 11.97
CA GLU A 30 1.42 -13.56 12.36
C GLU A 30 1.70 -15.07 12.17
N GLN A 31 0.65 -15.91 12.16
CA GLN A 31 0.72 -17.33 11.81
C GLN A 31 0.51 -17.61 10.31
N HIS A 32 -0.05 -16.68 9.54
CA HIS A 32 -0.28 -16.85 8.09
C HIS A 32 0.90 -16.33 7.28
N SER A 33 1.14 -16.95 6.13
CA SER A 33 2.26 -16.57 5.27
C SER A 33 1.99 -15.22 4.62
N LEU A 34 3.05 -14.47 4.27
CA LEU A 34 2.89 -13.22 3.50
C LEU A 34 2.11 -13.40 2.19
N ARG A 35 2.09 -14.62 1.65
CA ARG A 35 1.30 -14.96 0.46
C ARG A 35 -0.21 -14.96 0.72
N ASP A 36 -0.64 -15.30 1.92
CA ASP A 36 -2.05 -15.26 2.28
C ASP A 36 -2.52 -13.81 2.42
N TYR A 37 -1.68 -12.93 2.97
CA TYR A 37 -1.89 -11.49 2.93
C TYR A 37 -2.06 -11.00 1.48
N VAL A 38 -1.22 -11.48 0.54
CA VAL A 38 -1.29 -11.07 -0.87
C VAL A 38 -2.65 -11.41 -1.51
N LYS A 39 -3.25 -12.53 -1.12
CA LYS A 39 -4.56 -12.97 -1.65
C LYS A 39 -5.74 -12.22 -1.03
N LEU A 40 -5.62 -11.78 0.22
CA LEU A 40 -6.74 -11.25 1.00
C LEU A 40 -6.86 -9.74 0.97
N THR A 41 -5.80 -9.02 0.58
CA THR A 41 -5.80 -7.57 0.53
C THR A 41 -6.00 -7.02 -0.88
N LYS A 42 -6.85 -5.99 -0.98
CA LYS A 42 -7.03 -5.24 -2.23
C LYS A 42 -5.73 -4.52 -2.59
N ARG A 43 -5.35 -4.56 -3.87
CA ARG A 43 -4.15 -3.86 -4.34
C ARG A 43 -4.46 -2.39 -4.56
N LEU A 44 -3.42 -1.57 -4.48
CA LEU A 44 -3.55 -0.13 -4.77
C LEU A 44 -4.15 0.10 -6.18
N LEU A 45 -3.73 -0.70 -7.16
CA LEU A 45 -4.16 -0.59 -8.55
C LEU A 45 -5.64 -0.91 -8.75
N ASP A 46 -6.25 -1.67 -7.85
CA ASP A 46 -7.70 -1.96 -7.89
C ASP A 46 -8.53 -0.79 -7.31
N VAL A 47 -7.90 0.06 -6.52
CA VAL A 47 -8.56 1.16 -5.79
C VAL A 47 -8.32 2.51 -6.48
N LEU A 48 -7.16 2.70 -7.09
CA LEU A 48 -6.84 3.91 -7.83
C LEU A 48 -7.41 3.86 -9.24
N PRO A 49 -8.00 4.97 -9.74
CA PRO A 49 -8.34 5.10 -11.14
C PRO A 49 -7.10 4.93 -12.04
N ASN A 50 -7.28 4.28 -13.20
CA ASN A 50 -6.21 3.95 -14.15
C ASN A 50 -5.38 5.15 -14.67
N ASN A 51 -5.89 6.38 -14.50
CA ASN A 51 -5.22 7.61 -14.92
C ASN A 51 -4.39 8.29 -13.81
N VAL A 52 -4.36 7.74 -12.59
CA VAL A 52 -3.60 8.31 -11.48
C VAL A 52 -2.13 7.92 -11.57
N VAL A 53 -1.28 8.90 -11.85
CA VAL A 53 0.20 8.73 -11.87
C VAL A 53 0.89 9.44 -10.71
N TRP A 54 0.20 10.35 -10.01
CA TRP A 54 0.76 11.16 -8.94
C TRP A 54 -0.30 11.57 -7.91
N LEU A 55 0.03 11.51 -6.61
CA LEU A 55 -0.82 12.04 -5.54
C LEU A 55 -0.04 12.99 -4.62
N SER A 56 -0.69 14.10 -4.23
CA SER A 56 -0.18 15.02 -3.21
C SER A 56 -0.18 14.40 -1.80
N ASN A 57 0.48 15.07 -0.84
CA ASN A 57 0.44 14.64 0.57
C ASN A 57 -0.98 14.59 1.15
N LYS A 58 -1.87 15.50 0.74
CA LYS A 58 -3.25 15.53 1.22
C LYS A 58 -4.04 14.35 0.66
N GLN A 59 -3.97 14.14 -0.66
CA GLN A 59 -4.63 13.00 -1.30
C GLN A 59 -4.14 11.65 -0.77
N LEU A 60 -2.84 11.51 -0.47
CA LEU A 60 -2.32 10.30 0.17
C LEU A 60 -2.92 10.10 1.58
N GLN A 61 -3.03 11.17 2.38
CA GLN A 61 -3.64 11.09 3.71
C GLN A 61 -5.11 10.69 3.62
N ASP A 62 -5.85 11.27 2.67
CA ASP A 62 -7.25 10.96 2.43
C ASP A 62 -7.41 9.49 1.97
N LEU A 63 -6.59 9.06 1.00
CA LEU A 63 -6.58 7.67 0.49
C LEU A 63 -6.33 6.64 1.60
N LEU A 64 -5.39 6.92 2.49
CA LEU A 64 -5.02 6.01 3.57
C LEU A 64 -5.84 6.22 4.85
N SER A 65 -6.70 7.24 4.88
CA SER A 65 -7.41 7.69 6.09
C SER A 65 -6.49 7.89 7.29
N ILE A 66 -5.35 8.57 7.09
CA ILE A 66 -4.36 8.83 8.15
C ILE A 66 -4.11 10.32 8.38
N SER A 67 -3.78 10.65 9.63
CA SER A 67 -3.36 12.00 10.00
C SER A 67 -1.94 12.31 9.54
N SER A 68 -1.63 13.62 9.41
CA SER A 68 -0.28 14.10 9.08
C SER A 68 0.81 13.59 10.04
N PRO A 69 0.59 13.56 11.39
CA PRO A 69 1.54 12.95 12.32
C PRO A 69 1.79 11.46 12.07
N THR A 70 0.75 10.67 11.74
CA THR A 70 0.90 9.25 11.39
C THR A 70 1.70 9.09 10.11
N ARG A 71 1.36 9.87 9.06
CA ARG A 71 2.14 9.89 7.82
C ARG A 71 3.60 10.24 8.06
N ARG A 72 3.91 11.22 8.91
CA ARG A 72 5.31 11.59 9.20
C ARG A 72 6.08 10.44 9.86
N ARG A 73 5.47 9.74 10.82
CA ARG A 73 6.08 8.57 11.49
C ARG A 73 6.33 7.43 10.52
N ASP A 74 5.33 7.08 9.73
CA ASP A 74 5.43 6.01 8.73
C ASP A 74 6.51 6.36 7.67
N ALA A 75 6.63 7.64 7.29
CA ALA A 75 7.68 8.09 6.37
C ALA A 75 9.08 7.91 6.93
N VAL A 76 9.29 8.16 8.23
CA VAL A 76 10.59 7.94 8.89
C VAL A 76 10.96 6.46 8.86
N ILE A 77 10.01 5.58 9.18
CA ILE A 77 10.19 4.13 9.14
C ILE A 77 10.57 3.67 7.72
N LEU A 78 9.77 4.03 6.72
CA LEU A 78 9.99 3.59 5.34
C LEU A 78 11.29 4.16 4.74
N LYS A 79 11.73 5.35 5.17
CA LYS A 79 13.05 5.88 4.83
C LYS A 79 14.18 5.09 5.49
N ALA A 80 14.04 4.74 6.77
CA ALA A 80 15.03 3.92 7.49
C ALA A 80 15.18 2.53 6.85
N LEU A 81 14.08 1.97 6.34
CA LEU A 81 14.08 0.73 5.56
C LEU A 81 14.57 0.90 4.10
N LYS A 82 14.99 2.11 3.70
CA LYS A 82 15.42 2.46 2.33
C LYS A 82 14.37 2.21 1.24
N LEU A 83 13.09 2.12 1.61
CA LEU A 83 11.98 1.99 0.68
C LEU A 83 11.56 3.34 0.09
N LEU A 84 11.80 4.43 0.83
CA LEU A 84 11.59 5.80 0.36
C LEU A 84 12.91 6.55 0.24
N PRO A 85 13.04 7.48 -0.72
CA PRO A 85 14.23 8.31 -0.83
C PRO A 85 14.38 9.22 0.39
N GLU A 86 15.62 9.40 0.86
CA GLU A 86 15.94 10.28 2.00
C GLU A 86 15.56 11.74 1.72
N LYS A 87 15.89 12.20 0.51
CA LYS A 87 15.57 13.54 0.00
C LYS A 87 14.54 13.43 -1.12
N ARG A 88 13.48 14.23 -1.05
CA ARG A 88 12.59 14.42 -2.20
C ARG A 88 13.10 15.57 -3.03
N LYS A 89 13.04 15.41 -4.36
CA LYS A 89 13.24 16.47 -5.34
C LYS A 89 11.99 17.34 -5.34
N ASP A 90 11.98 18.45 -4.58
CA ASP A 90 11.16 19.68 -4.62
C ASP A 90 9.66 19.63 -5.06
N ARG A 91 9.09 18.47 -5.33
CA ARG A 91 7.73 18.24 -5.79
C ARG A 91 6.94 17.68 -4.63
N ASP A 92 5.82 18.34 -4.35
CA ASP A 92 4.88 17.83 -3.36
C ASP A 92 4.09 16.66 -3.96
N GLY A 93 4.34 15.47 -3.42
CA GLY A 93 3.60 14.26 -3.73
C GLY A 93 4.44 13.01 -3.97
N TYR A 94 3.81 12.05 -4.64
CA TYR A 94 4.22 10.66 -4.72
C TYR A 94 3.83 10.06 -6.07
N ASP A 95 4.78 9.39 -6.72
CA ASP A 95 4.52 8.57 -7.90
C ASP A 95 3.87 7.22 -7.51
N LEU A 96 3.40 6.49 -8.52
CA LEU A 96 2.73 5.21 -8.34
C LEU A 96 3.58 4.19 -7.57
N LYS A 97 4.88 4.09 -7.89
CA LYS A 97 5.80 3.17 -7.20
C LYS A 97 5.85 3.47 -5.70
N THR A 98 5.96 4.74 -5.35
CA THR A 98 5.96 5.15 -3.95
C THR A 98 4.61 4.91 -3.29
N LEU A 99 3.51 5.17 -3.99
CA LEU A 99 2.16 4.95 -3.48
C LEU A 99 1.90 3.48 -3.16
N VAL A 100 2.40 2.53 -3.97
CA VAL A 100 2.30 1.08 -3.67
C VAL A 100 2.96 0.78 -2.33
N ILE A 101 4.16 1.29 -2.08
CA ILE A 101 4.86 1.09 -0.79
C ILE A 101 4.03 1.62 0.38
N TRP A 102 3.44 2.81 0.24
CA TRP A 102 2.56 3.39 1.25
C TRP A 102 1.32 2.54 1.51
N TRP A 103 0.67 2.10 0.43
CA TRP A 103 -0.53 1.28 0.50
C TRP A 103 -0.26 -0.04 1.22
N GLU A 104 0.72 -0.79 0.74
CA GLU A 104 1.04 -2.11 1.28
C GLU A 104 1.50 -2.04 2.74
N PHE A 105 2.33 -1.06 3.09
CA PHE A 105 2.74 -0.86 4.46
C PHE A 105 1.55 -0.59 5.39
N ARG A 106 0.60 0.22 4.95
CA ARG A 106 -0.59 0.58 5.76
C ARG A 106 -1.59 -0.55 5.85
N GLN A 107 -1.83 -1.28 4.77
CA GLN A 107 -2.69 -2.46 4.78
C GLN A 107 -2.11 -3.52 5.73
N LEU A 108 -0.81 -3.82 5.61
CA LEU A 108 -0.11 -4.75 6.50
C LEU A 108 -0.18 -4.31 7.96
N HIS A 109 0.09 -3.03 8.25
CA HIS A 109 0.00 -2.48 9.60
C HIS A 109 -1.44 -2.46 10.15
N SER A 110 -2.45 -2.30 9.31
CA SER A 110 -3.86 -2.28 9.75
C SER A 110 -4.41 -3.66 10.12
N LEU A 111 -3.90 -4.71 9.46
CA LEU A 111 -4.35 -6.09 9.65
C LEU A 111 -3.54 -6.86 10.68
N THR A 112 -2.33 -6.38 10.99
CA THR A 112 -1.37 -7.06 11.86
C THR A 112 -0.88 -6.15 12.98
N SER A 113 0.41 -6.15 13.26
CA SER A 113 1.07 -5.26 14.19
C SER A 113 2.04 -4.34 13.46
N ARG A 114 2.37 -3.20 14.07
CA ARG A 114 3.40 -2.29 13.52
C ARG A 114 4.73 -3.00 13.35
N TYR A 115 5.09 -3.83 14.32
CA TYR A 115 6.34 -4.60 14.29
C TYR A 115 6.35 -5.57 13.12
N PHE A 116 5.28 -6.34 12.92
CA PHE A 116 5.17 -7.26 11.79
C PHE A 116 5.27 -6.54 10.45
N ALA A 117 4.60 -5.40 10.31
CA ALA A 117 4.66 -4.59 9.09
C ALA A 117 6.08 -4.08 8.78
N ILE A 118 6.80 -3.59 9.79
CA ILE A 118 8.18 -3.12 9.63
C ILE A 118 9.10 -4.26 9.20
N THR A 119 8.97 -5.43 9.82
CA THR A 119 9.85 -6.58 9.56
C THR A 119 9.60 -7.22 8.19
N ASN A 120 8.37 -7.16 7.68
CA ASN A 120 7.97 -7.92 6.50
C ASN A 120 7.68 -7.11 5.24
N ILE A 121 7.61 -5.77 5.31
CA ILE A 121 7.24 -4.96 4.14
C ILE A 121 8.18 -5.17 2.94
N CYS A 122 9.49 -5.35 3.15
CA CYS A 122 10.42 -5.61 2.05
C CYS A 122 10.12 -6.94 1.34
N ARG A 123 9.94 -8.03 2.12
CA ARG A 123 9.60 -9.35 1.58
C ARG A 123 8.25 -9.36 0.86
N LEU A 124 7.28 -8.62 1.40
CA LEU A 124 5.98 -8.47 0.76
C LEU A 124 6.10 -7.79 -0.61
N LEU A 125 6.88 -6.70 -0.69
CA LEU A 125 7.09 -6.00 -1.95
C LEU A 125 7.80 -6.88 -2.98
N GLU A 126 8.79 -7.69 -2.57
CA GLU A 126 9.44 -8.69 -3.45
C GLU A 126 8.42 -9.67 -4.04
N ILE A 127 7.53 -10.23 -3.21
CA ILE A 127 6.48 -11.15 -3.69
C ILE A 127 5.56 -10.45 -4.71
N ILE A 128 5.15 -9.21 -4.46
CA ILE A 128 4.25 -8.46 -5.34
C ILE A 128 4.91 -8.15 -6.70
N TYR A 129 6.18 -7.75 -6.69
CA TYR A 129 6.92 -7.48 -7.93
C TYR A 129 7.17 -8.77 -8.73
N ASP A 130 7.54 -9.86 -8.06
CA ASP A 130 7.72 -11.18 -8.71
C ASP A 130 6.42 -11.69 -9.36
N GLU A 131 5.27 -11.51 -8.70
CA GLU A 131 3.97 -11.90 -9.27
C GLU A 131 3.60 -11.05 -10.50
N SER A 132 3.91 -9.75 -10.47
CA SER A 132 3.67 -8.83 -11.59
C SER A 132 4.52 -9.20 -12.82
N ASP A 133 5.78 -9.57 -12.61
CA ASP A 133 6.70 -9.99 -13.68
C ASP A 133 6.28 -11.34 -14.30
N ARG A 134 5.73 -12.26 -13.50
CA ARG A 134 5.19 -13.52 -14.01
C ARG A 134 3.93 -13.33 -14.86
N GLN A 135 3.03 -12.43 -14.46
CA GLN A 135 1.80 -12.16 -15.21
C GLN A 135 2.08 -11.49 -16.56
N THR A 136 3.05 -10.57 -16.60
CA THR A 136 3.49 -9.92 -17.85
C THR A 136 4.22 -10.89 -18.77
N SER A 137 5.03 -11.80 -18.22
CA SER A 137 5.71 -12.84 -18.99
C SER A 137 4.75 -13.92 -19.52
N SER A 138 3.77 -14.32 -18.73
CA SER A 138 2.74 -15.29 -19.14
C SER A 138 1.81 -14.75 -20.23
N SER A 139 1.58 -13.43 -20.27
CA SER A 139 0.73 -12.80 -21.29
C SER A 139 1.42 -12.69 -22.66
N ARG A 140 2.77 -12.69 -22.70
CA ARG A 140 3.55 -12.63 -23.96
C ARG A 140 3.66 -13.95 -24.70
N CYS A 141 3.31 -15.08 -24.08
CA CYS A 141 3.38 -16.40 -24.73
C CYS A 141 2.10 -16.81 -25.47
N ASN A 142 1.08 -15.95 -25.55
CA ASN A 142 -0.20 -16.22 -26.22
C ASN A 142 -0.41 -15.38 -27.49
N GLU A 143 0.64 -15.07 -28.24
CA GLU A 143 0.47 -14.70 -29.65
C GLU A 143 0.54 -15.98 -30.51
N PRO A 144 -0.58 -16.43 -31.12
CA PRO A 144 -0.47 -17.42 -32.18
C PRO A 144 0.25 -16.74 -33.35
N ALA A 145 1.35 -17.35 -33.78
CA ALA A 145 2.00 -16.99 -35.03
C ALA A 145 0.95 -17.00 -36.14
N ALA A 146 0.71 -15.83 -36.74
CA ALA A 146 -0.10 -15.68 -37.95
C ALA A 146 0.65 -16.23 -39.17
#